data_AF-A0A5R9EDB1-F1
#
_entry.id   AF-A0A5R9EDB1-F1
#
_cell.length_a   1.000
_cell.length_b   1.000
_cell.length_c   1.000
_cell.angle_alpha   90.00
_cell.angle_beta   90.00
_cell.angle_gamma   90.00
#
_symmetry.space_group_name_H-M   'P 1'
#
loop_
_entity.id
_entity.type
_entity.pdbx_description
1 polymer ?
#
loop_
_entity_poly.entity_id
_entity_poly.type
_entity_poly.pdbx_seq_one_letter_code
_entity_poly.pdbx_strand_id
1 'polypeptide(L)'
;MGADVPAPAPARGNVGLGLVAALVAALVAGGVYGGIAGAIEREIGWAAIGVGFLIGFAAGKLGGRSAVLPVAGAVLALGAVYLGQLLSIAIILGKELKVSASEMFFDNFELMTDAWSASKDFMTFVFFALAAFAAFAGAKKATE
;
A
#
# COMPACT_ATOMS: atom_id res chain seq x y z
N MET A 1 28.83 0.05 -44.49
CA MET A 1 27.36 0.01 -44.51
C MET A 1 26.93 -0.51 -43.13
N GLY A 2 26.70 0.40 -42.19
CA GLY A 2 26.30 0.03 -40.82
C GLY A 2 24.83 -0.36 -40.85
N ALA A 3 24.50 -1.56 -40.40
CA ALA A 3 23.11 -1.96 -40.24
C ALA A 3 22.52 -1.17 -39.07
N ASP A 4 21.61 -0.24 -39.36
CA ASP A 4 20.73 0.36 -38.36
C ASP A 4 19.86 -0.76 -37.79
N VAL A 5 20.28 -1.35 -36.67
CA VAL A 5 19.43 -2.27 -35.91
C VAL A 5 18.30 -1.43 -35.33
N PRO A 6 17.03 -1.63 -35.74
CA PRO A 6 15.93 -0.87 -35.18
C PRO A 6 15.87 -1.12 -33.67
N ALA A 7 15.76 -0.04 -32.89
CA ALA A 7 15.61 -0.13 -31.46
C ALA A 7 14.47 -1.10 -31.11
N PRO A 8 14.64 -1.98 -30.10
CA PRO A 8 13.58 -2.91 -29.70
C PRO A 8 12.27 -2.16 -29.49
N ALA A 9 11.19 -2.63 -30.10
CA ALA A 9 9.88 -2.02 -29.91
C ALA A 9 9.57 -1.96 -28.41
N PRO A 10 9.03 -0.85 -27.89
CA PRO A 10 8.70 -0.74 -26.47
C PRO A 10 7.82 -1.93 -26.06
N ALA A 11 8.24 -2.65 -25.02
CA ALA A 11 7.44 -3.73 -24.46
C ALA A 11 6.06 -3.16 -24.11
N ARG A 12 4.99 -3.65 -24.76
CA ARG A 12 3.62 -3.27 -24.45
C ARG A 12 3.27 -3.84 -23.08
N GLY A 13 3.18 -2.97 -22.08
CA GLY A 13 2.75 -3.34 -20.74
C GLY A 13 1.28 -3.78 -20.70
N ASN A 14 0.92 -4.64 -19.75
CA ASN A 14 -0.46 -5.06 -19.51
C ASN A 14 -1.02 -4.34 -18.27
N VAL A 15 -1.76 -3.26 -18.48
CA VAL A 15 -2.33 -2.44 -17.39
C VAL A 15 -3.15 -3.28 -16.40
N GLY A 16 -3.92 -4.26 -16.89
CA GLY A 16 -4.70 -5.15 -16.02
C GLY A 16 -3.82 -5.98 -15.09
N LEU A 17 -2.74 -6.55 -15.62
CA LEU A 17 -1.75 -7.28 -14.82
C LEU A 17 -1.07 -6.38 -13.79
N GLY A 18 -0.75 -5.13 -14.15
CA GLY A 18 -0.21 -4.13 -13.24
C GLY A 18 -1.15 -3.80 -12.09
N LEU A 19 -2.45 -3.63 -12.35
CA LEU A 19 -3.45 -3.37 -11.31
C LEU A 19 -3.60 -4.55 -10.34
N VAL A 20 -3.64 -5.78 -10.86
CA VAL A 20 -3.68 -6.99 -10.03
C VAL A 20 -2.43 -7.09 -9.16
N ALA A 21 -1.25 -6.85 -9.73
CA ALA A 21 0.01 -6.84 -9.00
C ALA A 21 0.03 -5.80 -7.88
N ALA A 22 -0.45 -4.58 -8.17
CA ALA A 22 -0.58 -3.51 -7.20
C ALA A 22 -1.52 -3.89 -6.05
N LEU A 23 -2.68 -4.50 -6.37
CA LEU A 23 -3.65 -4.94 -5.37
C LEU A 23 -3.07 -6.03 -4.47
N VAL A 24 -2.41 -7.04 -5.04
CA VAL A 24 -1.75 -8.10 -4.26
C VAL A 24 -0.66 -7.51 -3.35
N ALA A 25 0.17 -6.62 -3.90
CA ALA A 25 1.18 -5.92 -3.11
C ALA A 25 0.56 -5.08 -1.99
N ALA A 26 -0.58 -4.43 -2.23
CA ALA A 26 -1.30 -3.62 -1.25
C ALA A 26 -1.82 -4.47 -0.08
N LEU A 27 -2.44 -5.61 -0.39
CA LEU A 27 -2.94 -6.54 0.63
C LEU A 27 -1.79 -7.12 1.48
N VAL A 28 -0.71 -7.56 0.83
CA VAL A 28 0.45 -8.15 1.53
C VAL A 28 1.19 -7.10 2.35
N ALA A 29 1.56 -5.97 1.75
CA ALA A 29 2.34 -4.94 2.42
C ALA A 29 1.54 -4.25 3.53
N GLY A 30 0.26 -3.94 3.28
CA GLY A 30 -0.65 -3.39 4.31
C GLY A 30 -0.88 -4.37 5.46
N GLY A 31 -1.09 -5.65 5.16
CA GLY A 31 -1.22 -6.70 6.17
C GLY A 31 0.04 -6.88 7.02
N VAL A 32 1.23 -6.90 6.40
CA VAL A 32 2.51 -6.96 7.11
C VAL A 32 2.73 -5.72 7.97
N TYR A 33 2.46 -4.52 7.43
CA TYR A 33 2.55 -3.26 8.16
C TYR A 33 1.67 -3.26 9.41
N GLY A 34 0.38 -3.55 9.26
CA GLY A 34 -0.58 -3.60 10.36
C GLY A 34 -0.29 -4.71 11.37
N GLY A 35 0.08 -5.90 10.86
CA GLY A 35 0.44 -7.05 11.69
C GLY A 35 1.65 -6.78 12.58
N ILE A 36 2.72 -6.21 12.01
CA ILE A 36 3.92 -5.84 12.78
C ILE A 36 3.55 -4.75 13.80
N ALA A 37 2.91 -3.66 13.35
CA ALA A 37 2.57 -2.54 14.23
C ALA A 37 1.68 -2.96 15.41
N GLY A 38 0.67 -3.81 15.17
CA GLY A 38 -0.20 -4.36 16.22
C GLY A 38 0.51 -5.36 17.14
N ALA A 39 1.47 -6.15 16.61
CA ALA A 39 2.24 -7.08 17.42
C ALA A 39 3.16 -6.36 18.42
N ILE A 40 3.82 -5.27 17.99
CA ILE A 40 4.73 -4.48 18.82
C ILE A 40 4.05 -3.30 19.54
N GLU A 41 2.74 -3.12 19.34
CA GLU A 41 1.90 -2.08 19.95
C GLU A 41 2.44 -0.65 19.69
N ARG A 42 3.12 -0.47 18.55
CA ARG A 42 3.79 0.77 18.16
C ARG A 42 3.60 0.99 16.67
N GLU A 43 3.13 2.18 16.32
CA GLU A 43 3.01 2.57 14.92
C GLU A 43 4.34 3.05 14.36
N ILE A 44 4.70 2.56 13.17
CA ILE A 44 5.92 2.92 12.46
C ILE A 44 5.53 3.75 11.23
N GLY A 45 5.24 5.03 11.42
CA GLY A 45 4.69 5.88 10.35
C GLY A 45 5.57 5.94 9.08
N TRP A 46 6.90 5.89 9.22
CA TRP A 46 7.81 5.87 8.05
C TRP A 46 7.68 4.58 7.21
N ALA A 47 7.18 3.48 7.77
CA ALA A 47 6.97 2.24 7.02
C ALA A 47 5.93 2.41 5.90
N ALA A 48 5.00 3.35 6.04
CA ALA A 48 4.01 3.69 5.02
C ALA A 48 4.66 4.09 3.68
N ILE A 49 5.83 4.72 3.72
CA ILE A 49 6.62 5.09 2.53
C ILE A 49 7.06 3.84 1.77
N GLY A 50 7.57 2.83 2.50
CA GLY A 50 7.97 1.55 1.95
C GLY A 50 6.79 0.76 1.39
N VAL A 51 5.67 0.73 2.11
CA VAL A 51 4.40 0.12 1.64
C VAL A 51 3.96 0.75 0.33
N GLY A 52 3.89 2.09 0.28
CA GLY A 52 3.52 2.81 -0.93
C GLY A 52 4.45 2.49 -2.09
N PHE A 53 5.77 2.59 -1.88
CA PHE A 53 6.76 2.28 -2.91
C PHE A 53 6.59 0.85 -3.46
N LEU A 54 6.42 -0.17 -2.61
CA LEU A 54 6.25 -1.56 -3.04
C LEU A 54 5.02 -1.74 -3.93
N ILE A 55 3.89 -1.13 -3.55
CA ILE A 55 2.63 -1.17 -4.31
C ILE A 55 2.82 -0.56 -5.70
N GLY A 56 3.39 0.65 -5.74
CA GLY A 56 3.68 1.35 -6.98
C GLY A 56 4.65 0.59 -7.88
N PHE A 57 5.76 0.13 -7.31
CA PHE A 57 6.78 -0.61 -8.02
C PHE A 57 6.22 -1.90 -8.64
N ALA A 58 5.40 -2.66 -7.89
CA ALA A 58 4.71 -3.83 -8.42
C ALA A 58 3.79 -3.47 -9.60
N ALA A 59 3.05 -2.36 -9.48
CA ALA A 59 2.16 -1.87 -10.54
C ALA A 59 2.93 -1.59 -11.84
N GLY A 60 4.01 -0.80 -11.75
CA GLY A 60 4.82 -0.42 -12.92
C GLY A 60 5.59 -1.59 -13.51
N LYS A 61 6.15 -2.48 -12.67
CA LYS A 61 6.96 -3.62 -13.11
C LYS A 61 6.19 -4.61 -13.96
N LEU A 62 4.93 -4.86 -13.62
CA LEU A 62 4.07 -5.83 -14.33
C LEU A 62 3.10 -5.17 -15.31
N GLY A 63 2.78 -3.89 -15.11
CA GLY A 63 1.85 -3.15 -15.95
C GLY A 63 2.50 -2.31 -17.05
N GLY A 64 3.81 -2.09 -16.98
CA GLY A 64 4.57 -1.27 -17.93
C GLY A 64 4.18 0.21 -17.91
N ARG A 65 4.53 0.93 -18.98
CA ARG A 65 4.40 2.39 -19.04
C ARG A 65 2.94 2.80 -19.32
N SER A 66 2.25 3.26 -18.28
CA SER A 66 0.86 3.73 -18.33
C SER A 66 0.66 4.91 -17.39
N ALA A 67 -0.16 5.89 -17.78
CA ALA A 67 -0.53 7.02 -16.92
C ALA A 67 -1.48 6.60 -15.77
N VAL A 68 -2.18 5.47 -15.92
CA VAL A 68 -3.16 4.99 -14.93
C VAL A 68 -2.48 4.33 -13.73
N LEU A 69 -1.42 3.56 -13.94
CA LEU A 69 -0.80 2.74 -12.90
C LEU A 69 -0.21 3.54 -11.73
N PRO A 70 0.47 4.69 -11.94
CA PRO A 70 0.93 5.52 -10.82
C PRO A 70 -0.20 6.06 -9.95
N VAL A 71 -1.32 6.48 -10.57
CA VAL A 71 -2.48 7.03 -9.85
C VAL A 71 -3.23 5.91 -9.12
N ALA A 72 -3.49 4.79 -9.78
CA ALA A 72 -4.12 3.64 -9.15
C ALA A 72 -3.27 3.08 -8.00
N GLY A 73 -1.95 3.00 -8.18
CA GLY A 73 -1.02 2.60 -7.12
C GLY A 73 -1.05 3.54 -5.92
N ALA A 74 -1.14 4.86 -6.14
CA ALA A 74 -1.28 5.84 -5.07
C ALA A 74 -2.59 5.65 -4.27
N VAL A 75 -3.71 5.43 -4.95
CA VAL A 75 -5.00 5.15 -4.29
C VAL A 75 -4.94 3.85 -3.49
N LEU A 76 -4.38 2.79 -4.07
CA LEU A 76 -4.19 1.51 -3.39
C LEU A 76 -3.25 1.63 -2.18
N ALA A 77 -2.22 2.47 -2.25
CA ALA A 77 -1.32 2.73 -1.13
C ALA A 77 -2.04 3.41 0.03
N LEU A 78 -2.88 4.42 -0.24
CA LEU A 78 -3.70 5.04 0.80
C LEU A 78 -4.61 4.03 1.49
N GLY A 79 -5.30 3.19 0.70
CA GLY A 79 -6.14 2.12 1.23
C GLY A 79 -5.34 1.10 2.04
N ALA A 80 -4.17 0.68 1.57
CA ALA A 80 -3.32 -0.30 2.24
C ALA A 80 -2.80 0.20 3.59
N VAL A 81 -2.33 1.46 3.66
CA VAL A 81 -1.83 2.03 4.91
C VAL A 81 -2.97 2.21 5.90
N TYR A 82 -4.12 2.74 5.45
CA TYR A 82 -5.31 2.87 6.30
C TYR A 82 -5.77 1.52 6.86
N LEU A 83 -5.96 0.51 6.00
CA LEU A 83 -6.35 -0.83 6.43
C LEU A 83 -5.31 -1.48 7.34
N GLY A 84 -4.02 -1.23 7.12
CA GLY A 84 -2.96 -1.67 8.01
C GLY A 84 -3.03 -1.02 9.39
N GLN A 85 -3.34 0.28 9.47
CA GLN A 85 -3.58 0.95 10.76
C GLN A 85 -4.80 0.35 11.48
N LEU A 86 -5.90 0.11 10.77
CA LEU A 86 -7.08 -0.56 11.35
C LEU A 86 -6.77 -1.98 11.84
N LEU A 87 -5.95 -2.73 11.10
CA LEU A 87 -5.51 -4.07 11.50
C LEU A 87 -4.64 -4.00 12.77
N SER A 88 -3.74 -3.02 12.86
CA SER A 88 -2.95 -2.79 14.06
C SER A 88 -3.84 -2.53 15.28
N ILE A 89 -4.84 -1.66 15.14
CA ILE A 89 -5.84 -1.37 16.18
C ILE A 89 -6.62 -2.64 16.56
N ALA A 90 -7.07 -3.42 15.58
CA ALA A 90 -7.81 -4.66 15.82
C ALA A 90 -6.98 -5.69 16.60
N ILE A 91 -5.68 -5.80 16.32
CA ILE A 91 -4.76 -6.69 17.07
C ILE A 91 -4.58 -6.19 18.50
N ILE A 92 -4.38 -4.88 18.70
CA ILE A 92 -4.18 -4.28 20.02
C ILE A 92 -5.43 -4.45 20.88
N LEU A 93 -6.60 -4.01 20.38
CA LEU A 93 -7.87 -4.13 21.10
C LEU A 93 -8.30 -5.59 21.30
N GLY A 94 -8.03 -6.47 20.33
CA GLY A 94 -8.31 -7.90 20.46
C GLY A 94 -7.57 -8.53 21.64
N LYS A 95 -6.31 -8.15 21.88
CA LYS A 95 -5.55 -8.58 23.07
C LYS A 95 -6.18 -8.08 24.37
N GLU A 96 -6.62 -6.82 24.41
CA GLU A 96 -7.24 -6.21 25.60
C GLU A 96 -8.60 -6.83 25.94
N LEU A 97 -9.44 -7.04 24.93
CA LEU A 97 -10.79 -7.57 25.07
C LEU A 97 -10.88 -9.09 25.05
N LYS A 98 -9.73 -9.77 24.85
CA LYS A 98 -9.61 -11.25 24.75
C LYS A 98 -10.46 -11.87 23.64
N VAL A 99 -10.59 -11.16 22.51
CA VAL A 99 -11.26 -11.63 21.29
C VAL A 99 -10.25 -11.73 20.15
N SER A 100 -10.62 -12.43 19.07
CA SER A 100 -9.72 -12.56 17.93
C SER A 100 -9.58 -11.24 17.16
N ALA A 101 -8.40 -10.97 16.60
CA ALA A 101 -8.20 -9.79 15.75
C ALA A 101 -9.12 -9.79 14.53
N SER A 102 -9.49 -10.97 14.00
CA SER A 102 -10.46 -11.11 12.91
C SER A 102 -11.87 -10.71 13.33
N GLU A 103 -12.33 -11.12 14.52
CA GLU A 103 -13.63 -10.73 15.05
C GLU A 103 -13.68 -9.22 15.31
N MET A 104 -12.62 -8.64 15.87
CA MET A 104 -12.50 -7.18 15.91
C MET A 104 -12.58 -6.59 14.51
N PHE A 105 -11.77 -7.09 13.57
CA PHE A 105 -11.64 -6.46 12.27
C PHE A 105 -12.91 -6.52 11.41
N PHE A 106 -13.63 -7.63 11.45
CA PHE A 106 -14.79 -7.84 10.57
C PHE A 106 -16.12 -7.52 11.26
N ASP A 107 -16.25 -7.79 12.55
CA ASP A 107 -17.53 -7.65 13.25
C ASP A 107 -17.64 -6.30 13.98
N ASN A 108 -16.51 -5.62 14.23
CA ASN A 108 -16.45 -4.36 14.97
C ASN A 108 -15.81 -3.22 14.16
N PHE A 109 -15.97 -3.23 12.82
CA PHE A 109 -15.26 -2.30 11.92
C PHE A 109 -15.45 -0.81 12.24
N GLU A 110 -16.64 -0.43 12.69
CA GLU A 110 -16.96 0.93 13.13
C GLU A 110 -16.08 1.34 14.32
N LEU A 111 -15.88 0.45 15.29
CA LEU A 111 -15.06 0.71 16.47
C LEU A 111 -13.58 0.96 16.11
N MET A 112 -12.98 0.22 15.17
CA MET A 112 -11.61 0.54 14.76
C MET A 112 -11.53 1.84 13.99
N THR A 113 -12.55 2.16 13.19
CA THR A 113 -12.61 3.43 12.46
C THR A 113 -12.71 4.61 13.43
N ASP A 114 -13.50 4.48 14.48
CA ASP A 114 -13.60 5.46 15.56
C ASP A 114 -12.30 5.59 16.34
N ALA A 115 -11.68 4.47 16.71
CA ALA A 115 -10.39 4.45 17.40
C ALA A 115 -9.28 5.10 16.56
N TRP A 116 -9.23 4.79 15.26
CA TRP A 116 -8.33 5.46 14.32
C TRP A 116 -8.63 6.95 14.21
N SER A 117 -9.92 7.31 14.15
CA SER A 117 -10.33 8.71 14.06
C SER A 117 -9.94 9.52 15.29
N ALA A 118 -9.96 8.88 16.47
CA ALA A 118 -9.56 9.48 17.73
C ALA A 118 -8.04 9.54 17.92
N SER A 119 -7.28 8.61 17.33
CA SER A 119 -5.82 8.54 17.49
C SER A 119 -5.04 9.30 16.41
N LYS A 120 -5.63 9.54 15.23
CA LYS A 120 -4.94 10.19 14.12
C LYS A 120 -4.45 11.58 14.50
N ASP A 121 -3.24 11.88 14.04
CA ASP A 121 -2.61 13.20 14.18
C ASP A 121 -2.24 13.77 12.80
N PHE A 122 -1.62 14.95 12.79
CA PHE A 122 -1.15 15.56 11.55
C PHE A 122 -0.15 14.65 10.79
N MET A 123 0.70 13.92 11.52
CA MET A 123 1.72 13.04 10.91
C MET A 123 1.08 11.86 10.17
N THR A 124 -0.06 11.35 10.62
CA THR A 124 -0.83 10.33 9.90
C THR A 124 -1.12 10.76 8.46
N PHE A 125 -1.59 12.00 8.27
CA PHE A 125 -1.89 12.52 6.94
C PHE A 125 -0.63 12.76 6.10
N VAL A 126 0.46 13.20 6.74
CA VAL A 126 1.77 13.31 6.08
C VAL A 126 2.24 11.95 5.57
N PHE A 127 2.14 10.89 6.37
CA PHE A 127 2.54 9.55 5.95
C PHE A 127 1.62 8.96 4.87
N PHE A 128 0.32 9.27 4.88
CA PHE A 128 -0.57 8.97 3.75
C PHE A 128 -0.11 9.66 2.46
N ALA A 129 0.18 10.97 2.52
CA ALA A 129 0.67 11.69 1.36
C ALA A 129 2.00 11.13 0.86
N LEU A 130 2.93 10.79 1.76
CA LEU A 130 4.21 10.19 1.41
C LEU A 130 4.05 8.77 0.85
N ALA A 131 3.13 7.97 1.36
CA ALA A 131 2.82 6.64 0.81
C ALA A 131 2.27 6.74 -0.61
N ALA A 132 1.31 7.65 -0.85
CA ALA A 132 0.77 7.92 -2.18
C ALA A 132 1.86 8.40 -3.15
N PHE A 133 2.70 9.35 -2.70
CA PHE A 133 3.82 9.86 -3.50
C PHE A 133 4.85 8.77 -3.80
N ALA A 134 5.22 7.95 -2.80
CA ALA A 134 6.16 6.85 -2.95
C ALA A 134 5.62 5.78 -3.92
N ALA A 135 4.32 5.49 -3.89
CA ALA A 135 3.68 4.62 -4.86
C ALA A 135 3.74 5.17 -6.27
N PHE A 136 3.42 6.46 -6.44
CA PHE A 136 3.53 7.12 -7.73
C PHE A 136 4.97 7.07 -8.28
N ALA A 137 5.96 7.39 -7.43
CA ALA A 137 7.37 7.35 -7.77
C ALA A 137 7.85 5.93 -8.08
N GLY A 138 7.45 4.94 -7.28
CA GLY A 138 7.79 3.53 -7.47
C GLY A 138 7.25 2.98 -8.79
N ALA A 139 6.04 3.35 -9.17
CA ALA A 139 5.45 2.94 -10.45
C ALA A 139 6.22 3.50 -11.65
N LYS A 140 6.63 4.77 -11.59
CA LYS A 140 7.48 5.35 -12.64
C LYS A 140 8.85 4.68 -12.67
N LYS A 141 9.47 4.48 -11.51
CA LYS A 141 10.81 3.89 -11.38
C LYS A 141 10.90 2.48 -11.97
N ALA A 142 9.84 1.70 -11.86
CA ALA A 142 9.79 0.35 -12.42
C ALA A 142 9.75 0.31 -13.96
N THR A 143 9.55 1.45 -14.62
CA THR A 143 9.39 1.58 -16.07
C THR A 143 10.43 2.49 -16.73
N GLU A 144 11.36 3.02 -15.92
CA GLU A 144 12.57 3.71 -16.37
C GLU A 144 13.61 2.69 -16.86
#